data_AF-A0A2N9VRC5-F1
#
_entry.id   AF-A0A2N9VRC5-F1
#
_cell.length_a   1.000
_cell.length_b   1.000
_cell.length_c   1.000
_cell.angle_alpha   90.00
_cell.angle_beta   90.00
_cell.angle_gamma   90.00
#
_symmetry.space_group_name_H-M   'P 1'
#
loop_
_entity.id
_entity.type
_entity.pdbx_description
1 polymer ?
#
loop_
_entity_poly.entity_id
_entity_poly.type
_entity_poly.pdbx_seq_one_letter_code
_entity_poly.pdbx_strand_id
1 'polypeptide(L)'
;MIRFGAYMFSFALRSIAAGLLALSMTALAGTAMAAQQSGTVKSTHGAWSILCDTPAGAKSEQCALIQNVVAADRPEMGLSVVVLKTADNKAKILRVLAPLGVLLPNGLGLNVDGKDIGRAYFVRCFEDGCYAEVILEDQLVQTFKTGKAATFIVFQTPEEGIGIPVELNGFGEGFDALP
;
A
#
# COMPACT_ATOMS: atom_id res chain seq x y z
N MET A 1 -2.99 43.58 -37.52
CA MET A 1 -2.30 44.72 -38.18
C MET A 1 -1.12 45.04 -37.29
N ILE A 2 0.17 44.82 -37.60
CA ILE A 2 1.02 45.16 -38.75
C ILE A 2 2.24 44.20 -38.65
N ARG A 3 2.42 43.24 -39.57
CA ARG A 3 3.34 43.24 -40.73
C ARG A 3 4.84 43.55 -40.47
N PHE A 4 5.64 42.52 -40.76
CA PHE A 4 6.89 42.47 -41.56
C PHE A 4 8.12 43.32 -41.16
N GLY A 5 9.25 42.62 -41.07
CA GLY A 5 10.58 43.23 -41.11
C GLY A 5 11.68 42.16 -41.18
N ALA A 6 11.87 41.57 -42.35
CA ALA A 6 13.02 40.72 -42.65
C ALA A 6 14.29 41.58 -42.74
N TYR A 7 15.38 41.17 -42.09
CA TYR A 7 16.73 41.49 -42.55
C TYR A 7 17.60 40.25 -42.48
N MET A 8 17.82 39.74 -43.69
CA MET A 8 18.76 38.72 -44.07
C MET A 8 20.13 39.40 -44.22
N PHE A 9 21.13 39.00 -43.44
CA PHE A 9 22.53 39.28 -43.76
C PHE A 9 23.36 38.02 -43.52
N SER A 10 23.65 37.33 -44.62
CA SER A 10 24.76 36.40 -44.75
C SER A 10 26.08 37.14 -44.51
N PHE A 11 27.06 36.48 -43.87
CA PHE A 11 28.29 36.02 -44.52
C PHE A 11 29.32 35.55 -43.48
N ALA A 12 29.70 34.28 -43.65
CA ALA A 12 31.05 33.73 -43.58
C ALA A 12 31.94 33.96 -42.33
N LEU A 13 32.12 32.83 -41.63
CA LEU A 13 33.40 32.15 -41.43
C LEU A 13 34.57 32.94 -40.82
N ARG A 14 34.80 32.70 -39.52
CA ARG A 14 36.12 32.79 -38.89
C ARG A 14 36.38 31.55 -38.05
N SER A 15 37.44 30.84 -38.42
CA SER A 15 37.93 29.63 -37.79
C SER A 15 38.76 29.92 -36.52
N ILE A 16 38.86 28.89 -35.68
CA ILE A 16 39.89 28.61 -34.66
C ILE A 16 39.75 29.36 -33.33
N ALA A 17 39.30 28.63 -32.30
CA ALA A 17 40.04 28.46 -31.06
C ALA A 17 39.49 27.24 -30.30
N ALA A 18 40.33 26.21 -30.18
CA ALA A 18 40.10 25.05 -29.33
C ALA A 18 39.96 25.52 -27.88
N GLY A 19 38.75 25.38 -27.32
CA GLY A 19 38.43 25.69 -25.93
C GLY A 19 37.71 24.51 -25.30
N LEU A 20 38.40 23.85 -24.38
CA LEU A 20 37.95 22.75 -23.55
C LEU A 20 36.54 22.97 -22.97
N LEU A 21 35.59 22.11 -23.33
CA LEU A 21 34.36 21.89 -22.56
C LEU A 21 34.11 20.39 -22.48
N ALA A 22 34.67 19.77 -21.45
CA ALA A 22 34.30 18.44 -21.03
C ALA A 22 32.84 18.49 -20.55
N LEU A 23 31.91 17.94 -21.35
CA LEU A 23 30.55 17.67 -20.89
C LEU A 23 30.60 16.47 -19.94
N SER A 24 30.68 16.75 -18.64
CA SER A 24 30.34 15.80 -17.59
C SER A 24 28.83 15.60 -17.57
N MET A 25 28.34 14.57 -18.25
CA MET A 25 27.00 14.02 -18.04
C MET A 25 26.97 13.30 -16.69
N THR A 26 26.61 14.01 -15.62
CA THR A 26 26.23 13.38 -14.36
C THR A 26 24.80 12.85 -14.49
N ALA A 27 24.69 11.54 -14.67
CA ALA A 27 23.44 10.80 -14.57
C ALA A 27 22.88 10.90 -13.14
N LEU A 28 21.76 11.60 -12.96
CA LEU A 28 20.95 11.45 -11.75
C LEU A 28 20.20 10.12 -11.84
N ALA A 29 20.82 9.06 -11.33
CA ALA A 29 20.09 7.83 -10.98
C ALA A 29 19.21 8.14 -9.77
N GLY A 30 17.90 8.31 -10.00
CA GLY A 30 16.93 8.40 -8.92
C GLY A 30 16.86 7.07 -8.18
N THR A 31 17.30 7.07 -6.92
CA THR A 31 16.99 5.99 -5.98
C THR A 31 15.53 6.16 -5.57
N ALA A 32 14.65 5.32 -6.11
CA ALA A 32 13.32 5.12 -5.55
C ALA A 32 13.51 4.57 -4.12
N MET A 33 13.15 5.35 -3.09
CA MET A 33 12.99 4.83 -1.73
C MET A 33 11.79 3.90 -1.74
N ALA A 34 12.03 2.59 -1.85
CA ALA A 34 11.04 1.61 -1.43
C ALA A 34 10.87 1.75 0.09
N ALA A 35 9.64 1.99 0.56
CA ALA A 35 9.33 1.95 1.98
C ALA A 35 9.71 0.56 2.52
N GLN A 36 10.72 0.51 3.37
CA GLN A 36 11.24 -0.74 3.89
C GLN A 36 10.28 -1.30 4.94
N GLN A 37 9.49 -2.31 4.57
CA GLN A 37 8.82 -3.17 5.54
C GLN A 37 9.87 -3.77 6.46
N SER A 38 9.90 -3.27 7.69
CA SER A 38 10.84 -3.69 8.72
C SER A 38 10.32 -4.98 9.32
N GLY A 39 10.92 -6.11 8.93
CA GLY A 39 10.56 -7.42 9.43
C GLY A 39 11.13 -8.54 8.57
N THR A 40 11.32 -9.72 9.17
CA THR A 40 11.79 -10.93 8.47
C THR A 40 10.60 -11.83 8.17
N VAL A 41 10.47 -12.27 6.92
CA VAL A 41 9.44 -13.25 6.53
C VAL A 41 9.79 -14.60 7.15
N LYS A 42 8.92 -15.13 8.00
CA LYS A 42 9.11 -16.43 8.67
C LYS A 42 8.45 -17.58 7.91
N SER A 43 7.31 -17.33 7.28
CA SER A 43 6.58 -18.32 6.49
C SER A 43 5.59 -17.66 5.53
N THR A 44 5.16 -18.40 4.51
CA THR A 44 4.18 -17.96 3.52
C THR A 44 3.13 -19.05 3.36
N HIS A 45 1.86 -18.65 3.31
CA HIS A 45 0.67 -19.49 3.23
C HIS A 45 -0.24 -18.91 2.15
N GLY A 46 -0.22 -19.50 0.94
CA GLY A 46 -0.91 -18.92 -0.21
C GLY A 46 -0.47 -17.48 -0.50
N ALA A 47 -1.41 -16.53 -0.49
CA ALA A 47 -1.14 -15.10 -0.68
C ALA A 47 -0.63 -14.39 0.58
N TRP A 48 -0.63 -15.06 1.74
CA TRP A 48 -0.33 -14.45 3.04
C TRP A 48 1.10 -14.77 3.47
N SER A 49 1.74 -13.84 4.18
CA SER A 49 3.07 -14.05 4.77
C SER A 49 3.07 -13.67 6.24
N ILE A 50 3.73 -14.48 7.07
CA ILE A 50 4.04 -14.13 8.45
C ILE A 50 5.33 -13.33 8.46
N LEU A 51 5.23 -12.07 8.82
CA LEU A 51 6.35 -11.16 9.00
C LEU A 51 6.55 -10.90 10.48
N CYS A 52 7.78 -11.04 10.98
CA CYS A 52 8.09 -10.73 12.37
C CYS A 52 9.19 -9.70 12.48
N ASP A 53 9.07 -8.82 13.46
CA ASP A 53 10.06 -7.81 13.81
C ASP A 53 10.13 -7.66 15.34
N THR A 54 11.16 -6.98 15.84
CA THR A 54 11.26 -6.60 17.25
C THR A 54 11.20 -5.07 17.35
N PRO A 55 10.00 -4.48 17.48
CA PRO A 55 9.84 -3.04 17.57
C PRO A 55 10.65 -2.43 18.72
N ALA A 56 11.07 -1.18 18.57
CA ALA A 56 11.81 -0.47 19.63
C ALA A 56 11.02 -0.47 20.94
N GLY A 57 11.64 -0.94 22.03
CA GLY A 57 11.01 -1.04 23.35
C GLY A 57 10.15 -2.29 23.57
N ALA A 58 9.97 -3.15 22.56
CA ALA A 58 9.33 -4.44 22.73
C ALA A 58 10.25 -5.42 23.49
N LYS A 59 9.67 -6.21 24.40
CA LYS A 59 10.41 -7.25 25.15
C LYS A 59 10.59 -8.55 24.36
N SER A 60 9.82 -8.73 23.30
CA SER A 60 9.83 -9.93 22.47
C SER A 60 9.49 -9.57 21.02
N GLU A 61 9.90 -10.45 20.11
CA GLU A 61 9.50 -10.41 18.70
C GLU A 61 7.97 -10.34 18.59
N GLN A 62 7.48 -9.55 17.64
CA GLN A 62 6.07 -9.40 17.30
C GLN A 62 5.88 -9.84 15.85
N CYS A 63 4.89 -10.71 15.63
CA CYS A 63 4.59 -11.24 14.32
C CYS A 63 3.24 -10.75 13.82
N ALA A 64 3.12 -10.61 12.51
CA ALA A 64 1.91 -10.24 11.83
C ALA A 64 1.69 -11.13 10.61
N LEU A 65 0.44 -11.47 10.33
CA LEU A 65 0.05 -12.11 9.08
C LEU A 65 -0.36 -11.01 8.09
N ILE A 66 0.31 -10.92 6.95
CA ILE A 66 0.19 -9.79 6.02
C ILE A 66 -0.15 -10.27 4.61
N GLN A 67 -1.00 -9.51 3.93
CA GLN A 67 -1.15 -9.54 2.49
C GLN A 67 -1.21 -8.10 1.94
N ASN A 68 -0.35 -7.80 0.98
CA ASN A 68 -0.38 -6.54 0.24
C ASN A 68 -1.05 -6.77 -1.10
N VAL A 69 -1.99 -5.91 -1.49
CA VAL A 69 -2.69 -6.01 -2.76
C VAL A 69 -2.80 -4.63 -3.41
N VAL A 70 -2.99 -4.62 -4.72
CA VAL A 70 -3.28 -3.42 -5.51
C VAL A 70 -4.55 -3.65 -6.32
N ALA A 71 -5.33 -2.60 -6.52
CA ALA A 71 -6.49 -2.67 -7.40
C ALA A 71 -6.02 -2.90 -8.84
N ALA A 72 -6.69 -3.80 -9.56
CA ALA A 72 -6.28 -4.17 -10.91
C ALA A 72 -6.47 -3.04 -11.93
N ASP A 73 -7.51 -2.23 -11.74
CA ASP A 73 -7.88 -1.08 -12.58
C ASP A 73 -7.21 0.23 -12.12
N ARG A 74 -6.74 0.28 -10.87
CA ARG A 74 -6.06 1.43 -10.26
C ARG A 74 -4.82 0.99 -9.50
N PRO A 75 -3.68 0.77 -10.17
CA PRO A 75 -2.44 0.31 -9.54
C PRO A 75 -1.92 1.23 -8.43
N GLU A 76 -2.30 2.51 -8.46
CA GLU A 76 -2.04 3.49 -7.41
C GLU A 76 -2.85 3.27 -6.13
N MET A 77 -3.93 2.48 -6.20
CA MET A 77 -4.81 2.12 -5.10
C MET A 77 -4.39 0.76 -4.53
N GLY A 78 -3.38 0.78 -3.67
CA GLY A 78 -2.92 -0.38 -2.90
C GLY A 78 -3.46 -0.40 -1.48
N LEU A 79 -3.55 -1.59 -0.88
CA LEU A 79 -3.80 -1.75 0.55
C LEU A 79 -2.93 -2.85 1.15
N SER A 80 -2.71 -2.77 2.46
CA SER A 80 -2.08 -3.83 3.25
C SER A 80 -3.08 -4.33 4.29
N VAL A 81 -3.40 -5.63 4.25
CA VAL A 81 -4.19 -6.29 5.27
C VAL A 81 -3.25 -6.98 6.25
N VAL A 82 -3.39 -6.66 7.52
CA VAL A 82 -2.49 -7.10 8.59
C VAL A 82 -3.31 -7.68 9.73
N VAL A 83 -3.01 -8.91 10.13
CA VAL A 83 -3.55 -9.51 11.35
C VAL A 83 -2.46 -9.57 12.42
N LEU A 84 -2.79 -9.05 13.59
CA LEU A 84 -1.92 -8.96 14.76
C LEU A 84 -2.57 -9.67 15.95
N LYS A 85 -1.76 -10.26 16.81
CA LYS A 85 -2.17 -10.57 18.19
C LYS A 85 -1.62 -9.51 19.12
N THR A 86 -2.40 -9.11 20.13
CA THR A 86 -1.90 -8.21 21.17
C THR A 86 -0.79 -8.89 21.97
N ALA A 87 0.12 -8.12 22.55
CA ALA A 87 1.25 -8.66 23.33
C ALA A 87 0.81 -9.53 24.53
N ASP A 88 -0.40 -9.29 25.06
CA ASP A 88 -1.02 -10.10 26.13
C ASP A 88 -1.85 -11.29 25.61
N ASN A 89 -1.88 -11.49 24.29
CA ASN A 89 -2.64 -12.53 23.58
C ASN A 89 -4.16 -12.54 23.84
N LYS A 90 -4.72 -11.43 24.33
CA LYS A 90 -6.16 -11.35 24.64
C LYS A 90 -7.02 -10.92 23.46
N ALA A 91 -6.45 -10.20 22.50
CA ALA A 91 -7.18 -9.75 21.33
C ALA A 91 -6.39 -10.02 20.05
N LYS A 92 -7.16 -10.22 18.98
CA LYS A 92 -6.69 -10.35 17.62
C LYS A 92 -7.20 -9.10 16.90
N ILE A 93 -6.35 -8.44 16.14
CA ILE A 93 -6.67 -7.18 15.48
C ILE A 93 -6.53 -7.38 13.98
N LEU A 94 -7.55 -6.99 13.24
CA LEU A 94 -7.46 -6.79 11.81
C LEU A 94 -7.18 -5.31 11.58
N ARG A 95 -6.00 -5.01 11.04
CA ARG A 95 -5.55 -3.68 10.68
C ARG A 95 -5.42 -3.62 9.16
N VAL A 96 -6.04 -2.62 8.55
CA VAL A 96 -5.91 -2.36 7.12
C VAL A 96 -5.29 -1.00 6.93
N LEU A 97 -4.19 -0.96 6.20
CA LEU A 97 -3.58 0.27 5.71
C LEU A 97 -4.15 0.57 4.32
N ALA A 98 -4.93 1.64 4.24
CA ALA A 98 -5.46 2.19 3.00
C ALA A 98 -4.60 3.37 2.53
N PRO A 99 -4.61 3.72 1.23
CA PRO A 99 -3.81 4.82 0.72
C PRO A 99 -4.36 6.17 1.17
N LEU A 100 -3.58 7.23 0.99
CA LEU A 100 -4.02 8.60 1.25
C LEU A 100 -5.07 9.05 0.22
N GLY A 101 -5.90 10.03 0.61
CA GLY A 101 -6.95 10.59 -0.25
C GLY A 101 -8.29 9.85 -0.17
N VAL A 102 -8.44 8.91 0.77
CA VAL A 102 -9.72 8.24 1.05
C VAL A 102 -10.68 9.12 1.86
N LEU A 103 -11.98 8.93 1.64
CA LEU A 103 -13.07 9.64 2.29
C LEU A 103 -13.36 9.04 3.67
N LEU A 104 -12.80 9.66 4.70
CA LEU A 104 -12.87 9.21 6.09
C LEU A 104 -14.31 8.98 6.62
N PRO A 105 -15.30 9.84 6.35
CA PRO A 105 -16.67 9.64 6.86
C PRO A 105 -17.33 8.33 6.41
N ASN A 106 -16.98 7.82 5.23
CA ASN A 106 -17.54 6.58 4.70
C ASN A 106 -16.86 5.33 5.28
N GLY A 107 -15.65 5.47 5.82
CA GLY A 107 -14.84 4.37 6.34
C GLY A 107 -14.36 3.42 5.25
N LEU A 108 -13.89 2.25 5.70
CA LEU A 108 -13.46 1.13 4.87
C LEU A 108 -14.55 0.07 4.85
N GLY A 109 -15.13 -0.19 3.70
CA GLY A 109 -16.10 -1.28 3.51
C GLY A 109 -15.42 -2.64 3.41
N LEU A 110 -16.14 -3.69 3.81
CA LEU A 110 -15.69 -5.07 3.69
C LEU A 110 -16.82 -5.95 3.16
N ASN A 111 -16.54 -6.64 2.07
CA ASN A 111 -17.38 -7.69 1.51
C ASN A 111 -16.58 -9.00 1.49
N VAL A 112 -17.22 -10.14 1.76
CA VAL A 112 -16.61 -11.47 1.60
C VAL A 112 -17.52 -12.32 0.75
N ASP A 113 -16.99 -12.83 -0.36
CA ASP A 113 -17.73 -13.66 -1.34
C ASP A 113 -19.10 -13.10 -1.76
N GLY A 114 -19.18 -11.78 -1.95
CA GLY A 114 -20.41 -11.08 -2.33
C GLY A 114 -21.29 -10.64 -1.16
N LYS A 115 -21.00 -11.08 0.07
CA LYS A 115 -21.75 -10.67 1.27
C LYS A 115 -21.14 -9.44 1.92
N ASP A 116 -21.97 -8.41 2.15
CA ASP A 116 -21.58 -7.25 2.94
C ASP A 116 -21.37 -7.63 4.42
N ILE A 117 -20.17 -7.37 4.93
CA ILE A 117 -19.78 -7.61 6.32
C ILE A 117 -19.93 -6.33 7.13
N GLY A 118 -19.86 -5.16 6.48
CA GLY A 118 -19.99 -3.85 7.11
C GLY A 118 -18.79 -2.94 6.85
N ARG A 119 -18.59 -1.98 7.74
CA ARG A 119 -17.60 -0.91 7.59
C ARG A 119 -16.78 -0.72 8.85
N ALA A 120 -15.49 -0.45 8.68
CA ALA A 120 -14.58 -0.03 9.73
C ALA A 120 -14.23 1.45 9.58
N TYR A 121 -14.17 2.19 10.68
CA TYR A 121 -13.74 3.59 10.64
C TYR A 121 -12.21 3.69 10.64
N PHE A 122 -11.69 4.68 9.92
CA PHE A 122 -10.28 5.03 10.00
C PHE A 122 -10.00 5.69 11.36
N VAL A 123 -9.05 5.12 12.11
CA VAL A 123 -8.71 5.58 13.45
C VAL A 123 -7.59 6.62 13.43
N ARG A 124 -6.63 6.47 12.51
CA ARG A 124 -5.42 7.29 12.40
C ARG A 124 -4.94 7.32 10.95
N CYS A 125 -4.32 8.42 10.54
CA CYS A 125 -3.57 8.48 9.29
C CYS A 125 -2.16 9.01 9.56
N PHE A 126 -1.19 8.47 8.84
CA PHE A 126 0.22 8.86 8.84
C PHE A 126 0.66 9.11 7.40
N GLU A 127 1.94 9.40 7.19
CA GLU A 127 2.51 9.69 5.86
C GLU A 127 2.39 8.52 4.88
N ASP A 128 2.29 7.30 5.40
CA ASP A 128 2.18 6.05 4.63
C ASP A 128 0.73 5.61 4.35
N GLY A 129 -0.27 6.25 4.98
CA GLY A 129 -1.67 5.97 4.70
C GLY A 129 -2.59 6.09 5.91
N CYS A 130 -3.84 5.65 5.72
CA CYS A 130 -4.89 5.67 6.72
C CYS A 130 -5.19 4.26 7.24
N TYR A 131 -5.23 4.14 8.55
CA TYR A 131 -5.37 2.89 9.27
C TYR A 131 -6.81 2.70 9.73
N ALA A 132 -7.43 1.59 9.32
CA ALA A 132 -8.67 1.08 9.89
C ALA A 132 -8.34 -0.14 10.75
N GLU A 133 -8.86 -0.18 11.98
CA GLU A 133 -8.56 -1.24 12.95
C GLU A 133 -9.85 -1.75 13.57
N VAL A 134 -10.03 -3.06 13.59
CA VAL A 134 -11.13 -3.72 14.27
C VAL A 134 -10.62 -4.90 15.08
N ILE A 135 -11.34 -5.23 16.14
CA ILE A 135 -11.13 -6.51 16.84
C ILE A 135 -11.59 -7.60 15.87
N LEU A 136 -10.69 -8.54 15.59
CA LEU A 136 -10.95 -9.67 14.73
C LEU A 136 -11.63 -10.77 15.55
N GLU A 137 -12.95 -10.65 15.66
CA GLU A 137 -13.80 -11.60 16.36
C GLU A 137 -13.81 -12.97 15.67
N ASP A 138 -14.06 -14.03 16.45
CA ASP A 138 -14.00 -15.40 15.95
C ASP A 138 -14.96 -15.66 14.77
N GLN A 139 -16.11 -14.98 14.72
CA GLN A 139 -17.01 -15.08 13.57
C GLN A 139 -16.37 -14.54 12.28
N LEU A 140 -15.66 -13.42 12.36
CA LEU A 140 -14.97 -12.84 11.20
C LEU A 140 -13.75 -13.67 10.81
N VAL A 141 -13.03 -14.23 11.79
CA VAL A 141 -11.96 -15.23 11.54
C VAL A 141 -12.53 -16.40 10.74
N GLN A 142 -13.64 -17.00 11.17
CA GLN A 142 -14.23 -18.12 10.45
C GLN A 142 -14.68 -17.72 9.05
N THR A 143 -15.29 -16.54 8.91
CA THR A 143 -15.68 -16.00 7.60
C THR A 143 -14.49 -15.90 6.66
N PHE A 144 -13.33 -15.41 7.14
CA PHE A 144 -12.12 -15.32 6.33
C PHE A 144 -11.50 -16.69 6.06
N LYS A 145 -11.53 -17.62 7.01
CA LYS A 145 -11.01 -18.99 6.84
C LYS A 145 -11.77 -19.79 5.79
N THR A 146 -13.08 -19.62 5.71
CA THR A 146 -13.94 -20.36 4.77
C THR A 146 -14.16 -19.62 3.46
N GLY A 147 -13.90 -18.31 3.44
CA GLY A 147 -14.12 -17.46 2.29
C GLY A 147 -13.07 -17.66 1.20
N LYS A 148 -13.38 -17.24 -0.02
CA LYS A 148 -12.44 -17.31 -1.16
C LYS A 148 -11.77 -15.95 -1.39
N ALA A 149 -12.56 -14.89 -1.39
CA ALA A 149 -12.06 -13.53 -1.56
C ALA A 149 -12.76 -12.56 -0.61
N ALA A 150 -11.98 -11.63 -0.06
CA ALA A 150 -12.48 -10.43 0.57
C ALA A 150 -12.34 -9.26 -0.42
N THR A 151 -13.30 -8.35 -0.45
CA THR A 151 -13.19 -7.09 -1.18
C THR A 151 -13.27 -5.96 -0.18
N PHE A 152 -12.15 -5.26 -0.02
CA PHE A 152 -12.12 -4.03 0.74
C PHE A 152 -12.54 -2.88 -0.15
N ILE A 153 -13.41 -2.00 0.35
CA ILE A 153 -13.98 -0.92 -0.44
C ILE A 153 -13.53 0.40 0.16
N VAL A 154 -12.72 1.13 -0.58
CA VAL A 154 -12.31 2.50 -0.23
C VAL A 154 -13.14 3.49 -1.04
N PHE A 155 -13.38 4.66 -0.49
CA PHE A 155 -14.16 5.71 -1.15
C PHE A 155 -13.27 6.93 -1.38
N GLN A 156 -13.30 7.54 -2.55
CA GLN A 156 -12.65 8.84 -2.79
C GLN A 156 -13.68 9.98 -2.78
N THR A 157 -14.89 9.70 -3.23
CA THR A 157 -16.07 10.56 -3.16
C THR A 157 -17.25 9.75 -2.59
N PRO A 158 -18.34 10.41 -2.13
CA PRO A 158 -19.51 9.69 -1.61
C PRO A 158 -20.13 8.70 -2.61
N GLU A 159 -20.03 9.00 -3.91
CA GLU A 159 -20.63 8.23 -5.00
C GLU A 159 -19.70 7.15 -5.58
N GLU A 160 -18.40 7.21 -5.28
CA GLU A 160 -17.37 6.36 -5.90
C GLU A 160 -16.68 5.46 -4.88
N GLY A 161 -17.08 4.17 -4.88
CA GLY A 161 -16.40 3.10 -4.15
C GLY A 161 -15.48 2.31 -5.08
N ILE A 162 -14.25 2.09 -4.64
CA ILE A 162 -13.23 1.30 -5.33
C ILE A 162 -13.04 0.00 -4.55
N GLY A 163 -13.41 -1.12 -5.18
CA GLY A 163 -13.26 -2.45 -4.61
C GLY A 163 -11.87 -3.02 -4.89
N ILE A 164 -11.17 -3.42 -3.83
CA ILE A 164 -9.83 -3.98 -3.89
C ILE A 164 -9.90 -5.43 -3.41
N PRO A 165 -9.77 -6.42 -4.30
CA PRO A 165 -9.88 -7.83 -3.94
C PRO A 165 -8.62 -8.30 -3.20
N VAL A 166 -8.84 -9.14 -2.20
CA VAL A 166 -7.85 -9.79 -1.34
C VAL A 166 -8.13 -11.29 -1.35
N GLU A 167 -7.10 -12.08 -1.64
CA GLU A 167 -7.21 -13.54 -1.67
C GLU A 167 -7.28 -14.11 -0.26
N LEU A 168 -8.30 -14.88 0.06
CA LEU A 168 -8.42 -15.52 1.38
C LEU A 168 -7.74 -16.89 1.43
N ASN A 169 -7.29 -17.41 0.28
CA ASN A 169 -6.52 -18.65 0.23
C ASN A 169 -5.21 -18.51 1.04
N GLY A 170 -5.01 -19.45 1.96
CA GLY A 170 -3.88 -19.46 2.89
C GLY A 170 -4.09 -18.62 4.16
N PHE A 171 -5.18 -17.86 4.27
CA PHE A 171 -5.47 -17.08 5.48
C PHE A 171 -5.57 -17.97 6.71
N GLY A 172 -6.33 -19.08 6.63
CA GLY A 172 -6.56 -19.94 7.77
C GLY A 172 -5.28 -20.60 8.31
N GLU A 173 -4.48 -21.15 7.41
CA GLU A 173 -3.17 -21.75 7.73
C GLU A 173 -2.22 -20.71 8.32
N GLY A 174 -2.13 -19.53 7.69
CA GLY A 174 -1.29 -18.44 8.18
C GLY A 174 -1.75 -17.87 9.52
N PHE A 175 -3.06 -17.80 9.75
CA PHE A 175 -3.63 -17.33 11.00
C PHE A 175 -3.35 -18.31 12.15
N ASP A 176 -3.46 -19.62 11.87
CA ASP A 176 -3.17 -20.67 12.85
C ASP A 176 -1.67 -20.80 13.15
N ALA A 177 -0.81 -20.47 12.18
CA ALA A 177 0.64 -20.43 12.34
C ALA A 177 1.16 -19.12 12.97
N LEU A 178 0.33 -18.08 13.10
CA LEU A 178 0.71 -16.83 13.75
C LEU A 178 0.95 -17.09 15.25
N PRO A 179 2.13 -16.78 15.81
CA PRO A 179 2.43 -17.00 17.23
C PRO A 179 1.57 -16.10 18.13
#